data_AF-A0A933R8V1-F1
#
_entry.id   AF-A0A933R8V1-F1
#
_cell.length_a   1.000
_cell.length_b   1.000
_cell.length_c   1.000
_cell.angle_alpha   90.00
_cell.angle_beta   90.00
_cell.angle_gamma   90.00
#
_symmetry.space_group_name_H-M   'P 1'
#
loop_
_entity.id
_entity.type
_entity.pdbx_description
1 polymer ?
#
loop_
_entity_poly.entity_id
_entity_poly.type
_entity_poly.pdbx_seq_one_letter_code
_entity_poly.pdbx_strand_id
1 'polypeptide(L)' 'VIDFIDMEIRENRRKVVDAFRSALARDKTRTQVFDISELGLVEMTRKRIGEGLLTNFADQCPNCEGRGVVIDHALLQ' A
#
# COMPACT_ATOMS: atom_id res chain seq x y z
N VAL A 1 0.96 0.53 3.84
CA VAL A 1 1.87 -0.62 4.01
C VAL A 1 2.20 -1.13 2.63
N ILE A 2 3.46 -1.46 2.38
CA ILE A 2 3.94 -1.96 1.09
C ILE A 2 4.62 -3.29 1.36
N ASP A 3 4.24 -4.30 0.57
CA ASP A 3 4.81 -5.64 0.61
C ASP A 3 5.70 -5.80 -0.61
N PHE A 4 7.02 -5.74 -0.41
CA PHE A 4 7.98 -5.94 -1.49
C PHE A 4 8.29 -7.43 -1.63
N ILE A 5 8.72 -7.85 -2.82
CA ILE A 5 9.19 -9.23 -3.06
C ILE A 5 10.31 -9.56 -2.07
N ASP A 6 10.28 -10.78 -1.55
CA ASP A 6 11.28 -11.30 -0.62
C ASP A 6 12.70 -11.18 -1.16
N MET A 7 13.59 -10.65 -0.32
CA MET A 7 15.00 -10.47 -0.62
C MET A 7 15.83 -11.11 0.49
N GLU A 8 16.63 -12.12 0.15
CA GLU A 8 17.56 -12.75 1.10
C GLU A 8 18.72 -11.81 1.46
N ILE A 9 19.24 -11.08 0.46
CA ILE A 9 20.37 -10.17 0.61
C ILE A 9 19.89 -8.85 1.23
N ARG A 10 20.38 -8.55 2.44
CA ARG A 10 20.05 -7.30 3.17
C ARG A 10 20.40 -6.03 2.40
N GLU A 11 21.46 -6.05 1.60
CA GLU A 11 21.85 -4.92 0.76
C GLU A 11 20.77 -4.59 -0.30
N ASN A 12 20.10 -5.61 -0.86
CA ASN A 12 19.02 -5.40 -1.82
C ASN A 12 17.82 -4.72 -1.16
N ARG A 13 17.47 -5.13 0.07
CA ARG A 13 16.42 -4.48 0.88
C ARG A 13 16.70 -2.99 1.03
N ARG A 14 17.94 -2.64 1.40
CA ARG A 14 18.37 -1.25 1.54
C ARG A 14 18.28 -0.47 0.23
N LYS A 15 18.77 -1.05 -0.88
CA LYS A 15 18.67 -0.43 -2.22
C LYS A 15 17.23 -0.10 -2.61
N VAL A 16 16.29 -1.00 -2.34
CA VAL A 16 14.85 -0.77 -2.61
C VAL A 16 14.31 0.39 -1.77
N VAL A 17 14.57 0.41 -0.46
CA VAL A 17 14.11 1.48 0.42
C VAL A 17 14.73 2.84 0.05
N ASP A 18 16.02 2.88 -0.27
CA ASP A 18 16.71 4.11 -0.67
C ASP A 18 16.21 4.64 -2.03
N ALA A 19 15.95 3.75 -2.99
CA ALA A 19 15.32 4.11 -4.25
C ALA A 19 13.89 4.64 -4.03
N PHE A 20 13.13 4.01 -3.13
CA PHE A 20 11.78 4.44 -2.79
C PHE A 20 11.74 5.82 -2.12
N ARG A 21 12.64 6.07 -1.16
CA ARG A 21 12.83 7.39 -0.55
C ARG A 21 13.20 8.45 -1.59
N SER A 22 14.12 8.11 -2.49
CA SER A 22 14.56 9.01 -3.57
C SER A 22 13.43 9.36 -4.54
N ALA A 23 12.58 8.38 -4.89
CA ALA A 23 11.40 8.61 -5.73
C ALA A 23 10.38 9.55 -5.05
N LEU A 24 10.19 9.39 -3.74
CA LEU A 24 9.27 10.21 -2.95
C LEU A 24 9.81 11.61 -2.61
N ALA A 25 11.10 11.88 -2.78
CA ALA A 25 11.71 13.17 -2.48
C ALA A 25 11.12 14.34 -3.31
N ARG A 26 10.47 14.04 -4.45
CA ARG A 26 9.79 15.03 -5.29
C ARG A 26 8.35 15.30 -4.86
N ASP A 27 7.78 14.49 -3.97
CA ASP A 27 6.44 14.71 -3.44
C ASP A 27 6.45 15.91 -2.49
N LYS A 28 5.62 16.91 -2.78
CA LYS A 28 5.50 18.13 -1.97
C LYS A 28 4.81 17.88 -0.63
N THR A 29 4.14 16.75 -0.47
CA THR A 29 3.50 16.36 0.79
C THR A 29 4.48 15.69 1.73
N ARG A 30 4.33 15.93 3.04
CA ARG A 30 5.15 15.27 4.05
C ARG A 30 4.94 13.76 3.96
N THR A 31 6.02 13.04 3.69
CA THR A 31 6.10 11.58 3.70
C THR A 31 7.10 11.11 4.74
N GLN A 32 6.88 9.93 5.31
CA GLN A 32 7.86 9.23 6.13
C GLN A 32 7.89 7.78 5.70
N VAL A 33 9.08 7.21 5.54
CA VAL A 33 9.30 5.83 5.08
C VAL A 33 10.23 5.15 6.05
N PHE A 34 9.75 4.07 6.67
CA PHE A 34 10.54 3.23 7.56
C PHE A 34 11.31 2.18 6.78
N ASP A 35 12.30 1.54 7.42
CA ASP A 35 13.01 0.42 6.82
C ASP A 35 12.09 -0.81 6.73
N ILE A 36 12.50 -1.82 5.95
CA ILE A 36 11.79 -3.09 5.84
C ILE A 36 11.79 -3.79 7.21
N SER A 37 10.61 -4.14 7.70
CA SER A 37 10.42 -4.86 8.96
C SER A 37 10.90 -6.32 8.87
N GLU A 38 10.94 -7.01 10.01
CA GLU A 38 11.26 -8.44 10.06
C GLU A 38 10.24 -9.29 9.30
N LEU A 39 8.99 -8.82 9.19
CA LEU A 39 7.92 -9.45 8.41
C LEU A 39 8.01 -9.14 6.91
N GLY A 40 9.04 -8.42 6.44
CA GLY A 40 9.20 -8.06 5.03
C GLY A 40 8.44 -6.81 4.58
N LEU A 41 7.72 -6.14 5.49
CA LEU A 41 6.85 -5.02 5.14
C LEU A 41 7.54 -3.66 5.29
N VAL A 42 7.23 -2.73 4.38
CA VAL A 42 7.55 -1.31 4.54
C VAL A 42 6.34 -0.55 5.02
N GLU A 43 6.54 0.18 6.12
CA GLU A 43 5.58 1.15 6.62
C GLU A 43 5.93 2.54 6.09
N MET A 44 4.90 3.30 5.74
CA MET A 44 5.05 4.69 5.38
C MET A 44 3.84 5.51 5.78
N THR A 45 4.04 6.79 6.02
CA THR A 45 2.96 7.77 6.14
C THR A 45 3.08 8.79 5.00
N ARG A 46 1.94 9.29 4.55
CA ARG A 46 1.83 10.41 3.61
C ARG A 46 0.74 11.34 4.09
N LYS A 47 1.06 12.63 4.28
CA LYS A 47 0.09 13.63 4.73
C LYS A 47 -1.05 13.73 3.71
N ARG A 48 -2.29 13.55 4.17
CA ARG A 48 -3.48 13.79 3.37
C ARG A 48 -3.65 15.31 3.17
N ILE A 49 -3.75 15.73 1.90
CA ILE A 49 -3.98 17.14 1.50
C ILE A 49 -5.36 17.35 0.86
N GLY A 50 -6.07 16.27 0.56
CA GLY A 50 -7.41 16.28 -0.01
C GLY A 50 -7.97 14.86 -0.04
N GLU A 51 -9.17 14.70 -0.58
CA GLU A 51 -9.78 13.39 -0.78
C GLU A 51 -9.01 12.57 -1.83
N GLY A 52 -9.01 11.25 -1.65
CA GLY A 52 -8.36 10.34 -2.59
C GLY A 52 -9.15 10.23 -3.89
N LEU A 53 -8.50 9.79 -4.97
CA LEU A 53 -9.16 9.61 -6.27
C LEU A 53 -10.39 8.69 -6.15
N LEU A 54 -10.26 7.57 -5.44
CA LEU A 54 -11.40 6.65 -5.25
C LEU A 54 -12.57 7.31 -4.53
N THR A 55 -12.32 8.18 -3.54
CA THR A 55 -13.40 8.89 -2.84
C THR A 55 -14.11 9.89 -3.76
N ASN A 56 -13.38 10.54 -4.65
CA ASN A 56 -13.93 11.56 -5.54
C ASN A 56 -14.60 11.00 -6.81
N PHE A 57 -14.18 9.82 -7.27
CA PHE A 57 -14.50 9.31 -8.61
C PHE A 57 -15.11 7.91 -8.61
N ALA A 58 -15.40 7.32 -7.45
CA ALA A 58 -16.01 6.00 -7.38
C ALA A 58 -17.08 5.94 -6.30
N ASP A 59 -18.10 5.14 -6.58
CA ASP A 59 -19.15 4.75 -5.64
C ASP A 59 -18.93 3.31 -5.18
N GLN A 60 -19.55 2.95 -4.05
CA GLN A 60 -19.51 1.58 -3.54
C GLN A 60 -20.19 0.63 -4.53
N CYS A 61 -19.52 -0.49 -4.86
CA CYS A 61 -20.07 -1.49 -5.76
C CYS A 61 -21.37 -2.09 -5.17
N PRO A 62 -22.52 -2.02 -5.87
CA PRO A 62 -23.79 -2.50 -5.33
C PRO A 62 -23.87 -4.03 -5.21
N ASN A 63 -23.02 -4.76 -5.94
CA ASN A 63 -23.05 -6.22 -5.96
C ASN A 63 -22.24 -6.86 -4.83
N CYS A 64 -21.08 -6.30 -4.50
CA CYS A 64 -20.20 -6.83 -3.45
C CYS A 64 -20.03 -5.89 -2.25
N GLU A 65 -20.69 -4.73 -2.26
CA GLU A 65 -20.61 -3.70 -1.21
C GLU A 65 -19.16 -3.31 -0.89
N GLY A 66 -18.29 -3.29 -1.90
CA GLY A 66 -16.88 -2.97 -1.73
C GLY A 66 -16.00 -4.11 -1.20
N ARG A 67 -16.55 -5.32 -0.97
CA ARG A 67 -15.76 -6.50 -0.55
C ARG A 67 -14.79 -6.99 -1.63
N GLY A 68 -15.06 -6.72 -2.91
CA GLY A 68 -14.27 -7.24 -4.03
C GLY A 68 -14.44 -8.74 -4.31
N VAL A 69 -15.32 -9.42 -3.57
CA VAL A 69 -15.66 -10.84 -3.73
C VAL A 69 -17.17 -11.05 -3.59
N VAL A 70 -17.71 -12.04 -4.28
CA VAL A 70 -19.08 -12.54 -4.12
C VAL A 70 -18.99 -13.89 -3.46
N ILE A 71 -19.71 -14.06 -2.35
CA ILE A 71 -19.73 -15.32 -1.62
C ILE A 71 -20.89 -16.14 -2.15
N ASP A 72 -20.61 -17.36 -2.59
CA ASP A 72 -21.66 -18.33 -2.85
C ASP A 72 -22.18 -18.86 -1.51
N HIS A 73 -23.38 -18.40 -1.13
CA HIS A 73 -24.02 -18.79 0.12
C HIS A 73 -24.45 -20.25 0.16
N ALA A 74 -24.55 -20.93 -1.00
CA ALA A 74 -24.85 -22.36 -1.03
C ALA A 74 -23.67 -23.21 -0.48
N LEU A 75 -22.45 -22.68 -0.52
CA LEU A 75 -21.24 -23.36 -0.01
C LEU A 75 -21.04 -23.20 1.51
N LEU A 76 -21.87 -22.43 2.19
CA LEU A 76 -21.79 -22.17 3.64
C LEU A 76 -22.63 -23.16 4.48
N GLN A 77 -23.14 -24.23 3.86
CA GLN A 77 -23.91 -25.28 4.54
C GLN A 77 -23.02 -26.26 5.30
#